data_AF-A0A4W3GE92-F1
#
_entry.id   AF-A0A4W3GE92-F1
#
_cell.length_a   1.000
_cell.length_b   1.000
_cell.length_c   1.000
_cell.angle_alpha   90.00
_cell.angle_beta   90.00
_cell.angle_gamma   90.00
#
_symmetry.space_group_name_H-M   'P 1'
#
loop_
_entity.id
_entity.type
_entity.pdbx_description
1 polymer ?
#
loop_
_entity_poly.entity_id
_entity_poly.type
_entity_poly.pdbx_seq_one_letter_code
_entity_poly.pdbx_strand_id
1 'polypeptide(L)'
;GGEQFHPLPRLQELLLVGGRLLTIEPGAFRGLAQLGIKELAPRLASVSQGQTVGLQCKAEGVPKPTYTWVTPQNNSLTTQGTGRLRVLRDGTLEIRYAQLQDSGAYQCVATNEAGRDSAGAVVSVRDLLTETARVLVTGKPLALDGQTLGIVTVMGFVCFLGAVSLCFLLLVCWSRAMGPIDHTSNVDFVPQGTGSGDAESEGIRYTVKLL
;
A
#
# COMPACT_ATOMS: atom_id res chain seq x y z
N GLY A 1 -35.72 -72.20 10.37
CA GLY A 1 -36.53 -71.07 9.90
C GLY A 1 -36.01 -69.82 10.55
N GLY A 2 -35.42 -68.92 9.77
CA GLY A 2 -35.06 -67.58 10.24
C GLY A 2 -35.90 -66.61 9.44
N GLU A 3 -36.93 -66.02 10.07
CA GLU A 3 -37.70 -64.95 9.44
C GLU A 3 -36.83 -63.70 9.38
N GLN A 4 -36.50 -63.29 8.16
CA GLN A 4 -35.68 -62.13 7.88
C GLN A 4 -36.57 -60.89 7.96
N PHE A 5 -36.57 -60.24 9.13
CA PHE A 5 -37.22 -58.94 9.33
C PHE A 5 -36.58 -57.92 8.38
N HIS A 6 -37.31 -57.59 7.32
CA HIS A 6 -36.97 -56.49 6.44
C HIS A 6 -37.24 -55.17 7.19
N PRO A 7 -36.31 -54.20 7.17
CA PRO A 7 -36.54 -52.89 7.77
C PRO A 7 -37.75 -52.23 7.10
N LEU A 8 -38.67 -51.68 7.90
CA LEU A 8 -39.80 -50.92 7.39
C LEU A 8 -39.28 -49.73 6.56
N PRO A 9 -39.77 -49.53 5.33
CA PRO A 9 -39.34 -48.42 4.48
C PRO A 9 -39.66 -47.08 5.15
N ARG A 10 -38.80 -46.09 4.97
CA ARG A 10 -39.06 -44.73 5.48
C ARG A 10 -40.30 -44.19 4.76
N LEU A 11 -41.12 -43.39 5.45
CA LEU A 11 -42.34 -42.79 4.90
C LEU A 11 -42.10 -41.96 3.60
N GLN A 12 -40.84 -41.58 3.32
CA GLN A 12 -40.39 -40.87 2.14
C GLN A 12 -40.19 -41.77 0.89
N GLU A 13 -40.28 -43.09 1.01
CA GLU A 13 -40.05 -44.08 -0.07
C GLU A 13 -41.34 -44.73 -0.57
N LEU A 14 -42.49 -44.20 -0.16
CA LEU A 14 -43.81 -44.76 -0.45
C LEU A 14 -44.58 -43.84 -1.41
N LEU A 15 -44.93 -44.36 -2.58
CA LEU A 15 -45.72 -43.64 -3.58
C LEU A 15 -47.16 -44.17 -3.58
N LEU A 16 -48.14 -43.29 -3.40
CA LEU A 16 -49.56 -43.65 -3.44
C LEU A 16 -50.08 -43.56 -4.88
N VAL A 17 -50.31 -44.71 -5.53
CA VAL A 17 -50.85 -44.77 -6.89
C VAL A 17 -52.14 -45.59 -6.86
N GLY A 18 -53.28 -44.96 -7.15
CA GLY A 18 -54.58 -45.62 -7.19
C GLY A 18 -55.00 -46.28 -5.86
N GLY A 19 -54.62 -45.70 -4.73
CA GLY A 19 -54.96 -46.22 -3.39
C GLY A 19 -54.08 -47.37 -2.89
N ARG A 20 -53.03 -47.76 -3.63
CA ARG A 20 -52.00 -48.70 -3.18
C ARG A 20 -50.71 -47.95 -2.86
N LEU A 21 -50.07 -48.35 -1.77
CA LEU A 21 -48.79 -47.82 -1.33
C LEU A 21 -47.68 -48.67 -1.96
N LEU A 22 -46.93 -48.10 -2.90
CA LEU A 22 -45.84 -48.79 -3.61
C LEU A 22 -44.50 -48.39 -2.99
N THR A 23 -43.63 -49.37 -2.75
CA THR A 23 -42.24 -49.14 -2.36
C THR A 23 -41.44 -48.72 -3.59
N ILE A 24 -40.82 -47.55 -3.54
CA ILE A 24 -39.91 -47.07 -4.58
C ILE A 24 -38.63 -47.90 -4.50
N GLU A 25 -38.23 -48.57 -5.59
CA GLU A 25 -36.93 -49.24 -5.63
C GLU A 25 -35.80 -48.22 -5.49
N PRO A 26 -34.74 -48.52 -4.71
CA PRO A 26 -33.59 -47.62 -4.57
C PRO A 26 -32.93 -47.39 -5.93
N GLY A 27 -33.22 -46.23 -6.53
CA GLY A 27 -32.72 -45.84 -7.85
C GLY A 27 -33.78 -45.69 -8.96
N ALA A 28 -35.06 -45.92 -8.69
CA ALA A 28 -36.15 -45.72 -9.68
C ALA A 28 -36.23 -44.28 -10.24
N PHE A 29 -35.62 -43.31 -9.56
CA PHE A 29 -35.50 -41.91 -9.99
C PHE A 29 -34.11 -41.52 -10.51
N ARG A 30 -33.18 -42.48 -10.69
CA ARG A 30 -31.89 -42.21 -11.36
C ARG A 30 -32.18 -41.74 -12.78
N GLY A 31 -32.03 -40.43 -13.01
CA GLY A 31 -32.36 -39.76 -14.27
C GLY A 31 -33.49 -38.72 -14.19
N LEU A 32 -34.26 -38.70 -13.09
CA LEU A 32 -35.25 -37.65 -12.79
C LEU A 32 -34.71 -36.63 -11.77
N ALA A 33 -33.71 -37.02 -10.98
CA ALA A 33 -33.02 -36.11 -10.08
C ALA A 33 -32.05 -35.21 -10.89
N GLN A 34 -32.29 -33.90 -10.86
CA GLN A 34 -31.45 -32.90 -11.50
C GLN A 34 -30.53 -32.27 -10.45
N LEU A 35 -29.24 -32.23 -10.73
CA LEU A 35 -28.27 -31.40 -10.02
C LEU A 35 -27.62 -30.46 -11.03
N GLY A 36 -27.58 -29.16 -10.73
CA GLY A 36 -26.86 -28.21 -11.56
C GLY A 36 -26.52 -26.92 -10.83
N ILE A 37 -25.33 -26.40 -11.09
CA ILE A 37 -24.89 -25.08 -10.63
C ILE A 37 -25.60 -24.03 -11.48
N LYS A 38 -26.49 -23.26 -10.85
CA LYS A 38 -27.26 -22.20 -11.51
C LYS A 38 -26.52 -20.88 -11.50
N GLU A 39 -25.75 -20.62 -10.45
CA GLU A 39 -25.09 -19.33 -10.26
C GLU A 39 -23.66 -19.53 -9.76
N LEU A 40 -22.73 -18.82 -10.41
CA LEU A 40 -21.36 -18.68 -9.95
C LEU A 40 -20.95 -17.21 -10.10
N ALA A 41 -20.77 -16.52 -8.99
CA ALA A 41 -20.55 -15.08 -8.98
C ALA A 41 -19.55 -14.64 -7.89
N PRO A 42 -18.58 -13.78 -8.23
CA PRO A 42 -18.17 -13.42 -9.59
C PRO A 42 -17.41 -14.57 -10.28
N ARG A 43 -17.49 -14.65 -11.62
CA ARG A 43 -16.63 -15.57 -12.41
C ARG A 43 -15.19 -15.09 -12.49
N LEU A 44 -14.99 -13.77 -12.41
CA LEU A 44 -13.70 -13.10 -12.42
C LEU A 44 -13.68 -12.14 -11.22
N ALA A 45 -12.93 -12.49 -10.19
CA ALA A 45 -12.77 -11.67 -9.00
C ALA A 45 -11.42 -10.95 -9.04
N SER A 46 -11.40 -9.67 -8.71
CA SER A 46 -10.17 -8.94 -8.45
C SER A 46 -10.21 -8.37 -7.03
N VAL A 47 -9.18 -8.63 -6.25
CA VAL A 47 -9.12 -8.28 -4.83
C VAL A 47 -7.73 -7.74 -4.49
N SER A 48 -7.64 -6.71 -3.66
CA SER A 48 -6.34 -6.22 -3.19
C SER A 48 -5.79 -7.13 -2.10
N GLN A 49 -4.46 -7.25 -2.02
CA GLN A 49 -3.79 -8.05 -1.01
C GLN A 49 -4.26 -7.66 0.40
N GLY A 50 -4.46 -8.64 1.28
CA GLY A 50 -4.96 -8.44 2.64
C GLY A 50 -6.48 -8.22 2.74
N GLN A 51 -7.20 -7.98 1.64
CA GLN A 51 -8.65 -7.88 1.64
C GLN A 51 -9.32 -9.26 1.62
N THR A 52 -10.64 -9.29 1.82
CA THR A 52 -11.45 -10.51 1.79
C THR A 52 -12.29 -10.55 0.51
N VAL A 53 -12.38 -11.72 -0.13
CA VAL A 53 -13.24 -11.95 -1.30
C VAL A 53 -14.10 -13.19 -1.09
N GLY A 54 -15.35 -13.14 -1.56
CA GLY A 54 -16.29 -14.25 -1.55
C GLY A 54 -16.64 -14.69 -2.96
N LEU A 55 -16.57 -15.99 -3.24
CA LEU A 55 -17.05 -16.60 -4.49
C LEU A 55 -18.31 -17.41 -4.19
N GLN A 56 -19.45 -16.94 -4.66
CA GLN A 56 -20.72 -17.62 -4.45
C GLN A 56 -20.92 -18.71 -5.50
N CYS A 57 -21.31 -19.90 -5.06
CA CYS A 57 -21.68 -21.02 -5.91
C CYS A 57 -23.02 -21.57 -5.45
N LYS A 58 -24.07 -21.40 -6.26
CA LYS A 58 -25.41 -21.92 -5.95
C LYS A 58 -25.77 -23.03 -6.91
N ALA A 59 -26.04 -24.21 -6.34
CA ALA A 59 -26.53 -25.37 -7.03
C ALA A 59 -27.94 -25.73 -6.57
N GLU A 60 -28.77 -26.14 -7.53
CA GLU A 60 -30.08 -26.70 -7.30
C GLU A 60 -30.00 -28.21 -7.47
N GLY A 61 -30.55 -28.94 -6.49
CA GLY A 61 -30.71 -30.38 -6.60
C GLY A 61 -31.42 -30.94 -5.38
N VAL A 62 -32.04 -32.11 -5.59
CA VAL A 62 -32.73 -32.88 -4.55
C VAL A 62 -32.09 -34.27 -4.48
N PRO A 63 -31.58 -34.72 -3.32
CA PRO A 63 -31.40 -33.97 -2.06
C PRO A 63 -30.47 -32.73 -2.15
N LYS A 64 -30.51 -31.85 -1.14
CA LYS A 64 -29.72 -30.60 -1.14
C LYS A 64 -28.22 -30.91 -1.36
N PRO A 65 -27.54 -30.25 -2.32
CA PRO A 65 -26.16 -30.57 -2.64
C PRO A 65 -25.18 -30.14 -1.54
N THR A 66 -24.07 -30.85 -1.50
CA THR A 66 -22.87 -30.48 -0.74
C THR A 66 -21.87 -29.79 -1.67
N TYR A 67 -21.09 -28.85 -1.11
CA TYR A 67 -20.15 -28.03 -1.87
C TYR A 67 -18.72 -28.34 -1.47
N THR A 68 -17.87 -28.49 -2.48
CA THR A 68 -16.42 -28.60 -2.35
C THR A 68 -15.78 -27.60 -3.29
N TRP A 69 -14.78 -26.87 -2.82
CA TRP A 69 -13.99 -25.96 -3.65
C TRP A 69 -12.61 -26.54 -3.90
N VAL A 70 -12.19 -26.58 -5.15
CA VAL A 70 -10.84 -26.94 -5.57
C VAL A 70 -10.06 -25.65 -5.78
N THR A 71 -8.92 -25.55 -5.10
CA THR A 71 -7.99 -24.42 -5.19
C THR A 71 -7.07 -24.54 -6.42
N PRO A 72 -6.38 -23.46 -6.82
CA PRO A 72 -5.39 -23.51 -7.90
C PRO A 72 -4.27 -24.53 -7.66
N GLN A 73 -3.97 -24.82 -6.39
CA GLN A 73 -2.98 -25.81 -5.96
C GLN A 73 -3.57 -27.24 -5.87
N ASN A 74 -4.78 -27.45 -6.39
CA ASN A 74 -5.51 -28.72 -6.38
C ASN A 74 -5.89 -29.25 -4.99
N ASN A 75 -5.87 -28.39 -3.96
CA ASN A 75 -6.38 -28.73 -2.63
C ASN A 75 -7.91 -28.63 -2.61
N SER A 76 -8.55 -29.59 -1.94
CA SER A 76 -10.01 -29.65 -1.77
C SER A 76 -10.42 -29.02 -0.44
N LEU A 77 -11.30 -28.02 -0.49
CA LEU A 77 -11.86 -27.34 0.66
C LEU A 77 -13.33 -27.74 0.83
N THR A 78 -13.69 -28.20 2.02
CA THR A 78 -15.06 -28.57 2.36
C THR A 78 -15.67 -27.59 3.36
N THR A 79 -16.98 -27.68 3.57
CA THR A 79 -17.75 -26.82 4.48
C THR A 79 -17.38 -26.91 5.97
N GLN A 80 -16.38 -27.71 6.34
CA GLN A 80 -15.92 -27.88 7.72
C GLN A 80 -14.58 -27.18 8.02
N GLY A 81 -13.98 -26.51 7.04
CA GLY A 81 -12.70 -25.81 7.25
C GLY A 81 -12.83 -24.57 8.13
N THR A 82 -12.02 -24.50 9.19
CA THR A 82 -11.74 -23.26 9.92
C THR A 82 -10.39 -22.72 9.47
N GLY A 83 -10.38 -21.56 8.82
CA GLY A 83 -9.14 -21.00 8.31
C GLY A 83 -9.36 -19.75 7.47
N ARG A 84 -8.28 -19.33 6.81
CA ARG A 84 -8.26 -18.19 5.91
C ARG A 84 -9.13 -18.42 4.67
N LEU A 85 -9.07 -19.62 4.09
CA LEU A 85 -10.01 -20.10 3.08
C LEU A 85 -11.03 -20.99 3.78
N ARG A 86 -12.31 -20.63 3.69
CA ARG A 86 -13.41 -21.42 4.26
C ARG A 86 -14.58 -21.50 3.31
N VAL A 87 -15.26 -22.65 3.30
CA VAL A 87 -16.48 -22.85 2.51
C VAL A 87 -17.69 -22.76 3.43
N LEU A 88 -18.63 -21.90 3.08
CA LEU A 88 -19.88 -21.69 3.79
C LEU A 88 -20.94 -22.72 3.34
N ARG A 89 -21.96 -22.95 4.18
CA ARG A 89 -23.02 -23.95 3.91
C ARG A 89 -23.89 -23.62 2.68
N ASP A 90 -23.88 -22.37 2.25
CA ASP A 90 -24.55 -21.89 1.05
C ASP A 90 -23.72 -22.13 -0.23
N GLY A 91 -22.50 -22.67 -0.10
CA GLY A 91 -21.58 -22.92 -1.21
C GLY A 91 -20.58 -21.80 -1.46
N THR A 92 -20.62 -20.72 -0.67
CA THR A 92 -19.72 -19.57 -0.83
C THR A 92 -18.31 -19.90 -0.31
N LEU A 93 -17.28 -19.73 -1.15
CA LEU A 93 -15.88 -19.74 -0.73
C LEU A 93 -15.47 -18.35 -0.27
N GLU A 94 -15.08 -18.21 0.99
CA GLU A 94 -14.54 -16.97 1.53
C GLU A 94 -13.01 -17.09 1.66
N ILE A 95 -12.29 -16.18 1.00
CA ILE A 95 -10.83 -16.05 1.06
C ILE A 95 -10.53 -14.77 1.86
N ARG A 96 -10.17 -14.93 3.13
CA ARG A 96 -9.74 -13.82 3.99
C ARG A 96 -8.28 -13.47 3.73
N TYR A 97 -7.87 -12.25 4.06
CA TYR A 97 -6.47 -11.81 3.99
C TYR A 97 -5.76 -12.27 2.71
N ALA A 98 -6.33 -11.93 1.55
CA ALA A 98 -5.91 -12.46 0.25
C ALA A 98 -4.40 -12.25 0.03
N GLN A 99 -3.72 -13.30 -0.44
CA GLN A 99 -2.28 -13.32 -0.70
C GLN A 99 -2.04 -13.43 -2.20
N LEU A 100 -0.90 -12.94 -2.70
CA LEU A 100 -0.59 -13.00 -4.14
C LEU A 100 -0.66 -14.43 -4.70
N GLN A 101 -0.27 -15.43 -3.89
CA GLN A 101 -0.33 -16.86 -4.21
C GLN A 101 -1.75 -17.45 -4.31
N ASP A 102 -2.77 -16.71 -3.86
CA ASP A 102 -4.18 -17.11 -4.04
C ASP A 102 -4.69 -16.79 -5.45
N SER A 103 -3.91 -16.10 -6.27
CA SER A 103 -4.31 -15.83 -7.65
C SER A 103 -4.36 -17.14 -8.44
N GLY A 104 -5.45 -17.37 -9.16
CA GLY A 104 -5.62 -18.55 -9.99
C GLY A 104 -7.06 -18.95 -10.24
N ALA A 105 -7.24 -20.11 -10.86
CA ALA A 105 -8.54 -20.71 -11.13
C ALA A 105 -8.99 -21.57 -9.95
N TYR A 106 -10.18 -21.26 -9.44
CA TYR A 106 -10.90 -22.02 -8.43
C TYR A 106 -12.07 -22.75 -9.08
N GLN A 107 -12.39 -23.95 -8.61
CA GLN A 107 -13.52 -24.72 -9.13
C GLN A 107 -14.46 -25.10 -7.99
N CYS A 108 -15.72 -24.69 -8.10
CA CYS A 108 -16.80 -25.18 -7.25
C CYS A 108 -17.28 -26.53 -7.79
N VAL A 109 -17.47 -27.49 -6.89
CA VAL A 109 -18.05 -28.80 -7.18
C VAL A 109 -19.23 -29.01 -6.26
N ALA A 110 -20.42 -29.14 -6.86
CA ALA A 110 -21.65 -29.51 -6.15
C ALA A 110 -21.86 -31.01 -6.31
N THR A 111 -22.15 -31.74 -5.23
CA THR A 111 -22.38 -33.19 -5.25
C THR A 111 -23.61 -33.58 -4.43
N ASN A 112 -24.44 -34.44 -4.99
CA ASN A 112 -25.65 -35.04 -4.40
C ASN A 112 -25.79 -36.49 -4.96
N GLU A 113 -26.62 -37.34 -4.37
CA GLU A 113 -27.03 -38.65 -4.89
C GLU A 113 -27.50 -38.65 -6.38
N ALA A 114 -28.00 -37.53 -6.87
CA ALA A 114 -28.39 -37.28 -8.26
C ALA A 114 -27.20 -37.17 -9.22
N GLY A 115 -26.01 -36.80 -8.72
CA GLY A 115 -24.82 -36.63 -9.54
C GLY A 115 -23.85 -35.58 -9.01
N ARG A 116 -23.01 -35.07 -9.92
CA ARG A 116 -22.00 -34.04 -9.65
C ARG A 116 -21.99 -33.02 -10.78
N ASP A 117 -21.90 -31.74 -10.41
CA ASP A 117 -21.70 -30.64 -11.36
C ASP A 117 -20.58 -29.71 -10.87
N SER A 118 -19.94 -28.97 -11.77
CA SER A 118 -18.81 -28.10 -11.43
C SER A 118 -18.75 -26.82 -12.25
N ALA A 119 -18.29 -25.73 -11.63
CA ALA A 119 -18.15 -24.42 -12.28
C ALA A 119 -16.87 -23.70 -11.81
N GLY A 120 -16.20 -23.01 -12.73
CA GLY A 120 -14.91 -22.35 -12.48
C GLY A 120 -15.00 -20.83 -12.33
N ALA A 121 -14.25 -20.29 -11.39
CA ALA A 121 -14.04 -18.85 -11.17
C ALA A 121 -12.54 -18.54 -11.12
N VAL A 122 -12.13 -17.36 -11.55
CA VAL A 122 -10.73 -16.90 -11.52
C VAL A 122 -10.59 -15.76 -10.53
N VAL A 123 -9.60 -15.85 -9.66
CA VAL A 123 -9.26 -14.81 -8.69
C VAL A 123 -7.92 -14.18 -9.07
N SER A 124 -7.87 -12.84 -9.09
CA SER A 124 -6.66 -12.06 -9.31
C SER A 124 -6.41 -11.16 -8.10
N VAL A 125 -5.32 -11.43 -7.38
CA VAL A 125 -4.92 -10.63 -6.21
C VAL A 125 -3.95 -9.53 -6.67
N ARG A 126 -4.26 -8.28 -6.35
CA ARG A 126 -3.44 -7.10 -6.66
C ARG A 126 -2.60 -6.69 -5.47
N ASP A 127 -1.36 -6.32 -5.71
CA ASP A 127 -0.47 -5.79 -4.68
C ASP A 127 -0.85 -4.32 -4.34
N LEU A 128 -1.07 -4.05 -3.05
CA LEU A 128 -1.34 -2.71 -2.53
C LEU A 128 -0.15 -1.75 -2.72
N LEU A 129 1.08 -2.27 -2.69
CA LEU A 129 2.30 -1.48 -2.90
C LEU A 129 2.33 -0.91 -4.33
N THR A 130 1.83 -1.67 -5.30
CA THR A 130 1.74 -1.22 -6.69
C THR A 130 0.72 -0.08 -6.86
N GLU A 131 -0.37 -0.08 -6.10
CA GLU A 131 -1.36 1.01 -6.10
C GLU A 131 -0.77 2.30 -5.52
N THR A 132 -0.06 2.22 -4.38
CA THR A 132 0.62 3.39 -3.80
C THR A 132 1.72 3.94 -4.71
N ALA A 133 2.47 3.07 -5.39
CA ALA A 133 3.52 3.48 -6.32
C ALA A 133 2.95 4.21 -7.55
N ARG A 134 1.82 3.76 -8.11
CA ARG A 134 1.14 4.47 -9.21
C ARG A 134 0.69 5.86 -8.80
N VAL A 135 0.12 6.02 -7.61
CA VAL A 135 -0.29 7.33 -7.09
C VAL A 135 0.93 8.23 -6.90
N LEU A 136 2.04 7.68 -6.38
CA LEU A 136 3.31 8.39 -6.22
C LEU A 136 3.91 8.82 -7.57
N VAL A 137 3.80 7.99 -8.61
CA VAL A 137 4.24 8.29 -9.99
C VAL A 137 3.32 9.31 -10.67
N THR A 138 2.02 9.33 -10.36
CA THR A 138 1.10 10.39 -10.80
C THR A 138 1.26 11.69 -10.00
N GLY A 139 1.97 11.65 -8.88
CA GLY A 139 2.47 12.85 -8.22
C GLY A 139 3.36 13.58 -9.21
N LYS A 140 2.89 14.74 -9.71
CA LYS A 140 3.71 15.61 -10.54
C LYS A 140 4.99 15.86 -9.75
N PRO A 141 6.19 15.46 -10.23
CA PRO A 141 7.41 15.90 -9.58
C PRO A 141 7.31 17.42 -9.51
N LEU A 142 7.65 18.01 -8.34
CA LEU A 142 7.94 19.43 -8.25
C LEU A 142 9.12 19.68 -9.18
N ALA A 143 8.81 19.82 -10.47
CA ALA A 143 9.73 20.27 -11.48
C ALA A 143 9.96 21.73 -11.12
N LEU A 144 11.03 21.99 -10.37
CA LEU A 144 11.72 23.26 -10.52
C LEU A 144 12.20 23.27 -11.97
N ASP A 145 11.34 23.78 -12.85
CA ASP A 145 11.65 23.96 -14.25
C ASP A 145 12.90 24.85 -14.37
N GLY A 146 13.65 24.69 -15.47
CA GLY A 146 14.83 25.52 -15.73
C GLY A 146 14.53 27.02 -15.68
N GLN A 147 13.26 27.39 -15.87
CA GLN A 147 12.76 28.75 -15.75
C GLN A 147 12.74 29.24 -14.29
N THR A 148 12.30 28.43 -13.32
CA THR A 148 12.38 28.77 -11.89
C THR A 148 13.84 28.90 -11.43
N LEU A 149 14.73 28.03 -11.89
CA LEU A 149 16.17 28.15 -11.61
C LEU A 149 16.78 29.41 -12.25
N GLY A 150 16.36 29.75 -13.47
CA GLY A 150 16.73 30.97 -14.16
C GLY A 150 16.27 32.22 -13.42
N ILE A 151 15.04 32.26 -12.94
CA ILE A 151 14.50 33.38 -12.17
C ILE A 151 15.27 33.56 -10.85
N VAL A 152 15.50 32.48 -10.09
CA VAL A 152 16.23 32.54 -8.81
C VAL A 152 17.67 33.02 -9.01
N THR A 153 18.34 32.57 -10.05
CA THR A 153 19.71 32.99 -10.38
C THR A 153 19.77 34.46 -10.83
N VAL A 154 18.84 34.92 -11.66
CA VAL A 154 18.74 36.32 -12.08
C VAL A 154 18.42 37.24 -10.89
N MET A 155 17.47 36.88 -10.03
CA MET A 155 17.16 37.66 -8.83
C MET A 155 18.36 37.74 -7.89
N GLY A 156 19.09 36.64 -7.69
CA GLY A 156 20.32 36.62 -6.89
C GLY A 156 21.40 37.56 -7.44
N PHE A 157 21.61 37.57 -8.75
CA PHE A 157 22.61 38.42 -9.39
C PHE A 157 22.25 39.91 -9.32
N VAL A 158 20.98 40.27 -9.54
CA VAL A 158 20.50 41.66 -9.40
C VAL A 158 20.67 42.15 -7.96
N CYS A 159 20.34 41.33 -6.97
CA CYS A 159 20.57 41.65 -5.56
C CYS A 159 22.06 41.87 -5.24
N PHE A 160 22.94 41.02 -5.78
CA PHE A 160 24.38 41.16 -5.59
C PHE A 160 24.93 42.46 -6.18
N LEU A 161 24.58 42.78 -7.43
CA LEU A 161 25.00 44.04 -8.07
C LEU A 161 24.45 45.26 -7.34
N GLY A 162 23.22 45.21 -6.85
CA GLY A 162 22.62 46.27 -6.04
C GLY A 162 23.39 46.52 -4.75
N ALA A 163 23.77 45.46 -4.03
CA ALA A 163 24.57 45.57 -2.81
C ALA A 163 25.96 46.16 -3.06
N VAL A 164 26.65 45.74 -4.12
CA VAL A 164 27.96 46.27 -4.50
C VAL A 164 27.88 47.76 -4.85
N SER A 165 26.84 48.16 -5.59
CA SER A 165 26.60 49.57 -5.93
C SER A 165 26.33 50.42 -4.69
N LEU A 166 25.50 49.93 -3.76
CA LEU A 166 25.22 50.62 -2.49
C LEU A 166 26.51 50.79 -1.66
N CYS A 167 27.33 49.75 -1.55
CA CYS A 167 28.63 49.84 -0.86
C CYS A 167 29.54 50.89 -1.49
N PHE A 168 29.63 50.92 -2.82
CA PHE A 168 30.44 51.93 -3.52
C PHE A 168 29.94 53.35 -3.26
N LEU A 169 28.62 53.57 -3.29
CA LEU A 169 28.03 54.87 -2.96
C LEU A 169 28.31 55.26 -1.51
N LEU A 170 28.20 54.33 -0.57
CA LEU A 170 28.55 54.58 0.83
C LEU A 170 30.03 54.93 1.00
N LEU A 171 30.95 54.27 0.27
CA LEU A 171 32.37 54.60 0.27
C LEU A 171 32.65 55.99 -0.31
N VAL A 172 31.98 56.36 -1.40
CA VAL A 172 32.10 57.70 -2.01
C VAL A 172 31.50 58.78 -1.10
N CYS A 173 30.39 58.50 -0.44
CA CYS A 173 29.80 59.39 0.55
C CYS A 173 30.73 59.55 1.76
N TRP A 174 31.32 58.45 2.23
CA TRP A 174 32.28 58.45 3.33
C TRP A 174 33.54 59.26 2.98
N SER A 175 34.09 59.10 1.77
CA SER A 175 35.26 59.85 1.32
C SER A 175 35.01 61.33 1.05
N ARG A 176 33.76 61.71 0.77
CA ARG A 176 33.36 63.13 0.69
C ARG A 176 33.04 63.75 2.04
N ALA A 177 32.53 62.96 2.99
CA ALA A 177 32.19 63.42 4.33
C ALA A 177 33.43 63.53 5.25
N MET A 178 34.35 62.58 5.14
CA MET A 178 35.69 62.68 5.71
C MET A 178 36.48 63.60 4.79
N GLY A 179 36.48 64.92 5.05
CA GLY A 179 37.33 65.89 4.35
C GLY A 179 38.81 65.45 4.30
N PRO A 180 39.69 66.18 3.58
CA PRO A 180 41.09 65.79 3.38
C PRO A 180 41.72 65.37 4.71
N ILE A 181 42.23 64.14 4.77
CA ILE A 181 42.96 63.64 5.94
C ILE A 181 44.20 64.52 6.08
N ASP A 182 44.20 65.41 7.06
CA ASP A 182 45.32 66.30 7.34
C ASP A 182 46.46 65.46 7.91
N HIS A 183 47.45 65.14 7.08
CA HIS A 183 48.65 64.37 7.45
C HIS A 183 49.67 65.24 8.19
N THR A 184 49.24 66.17 9.05
CA THR A 184 50.12 67.03 9.83
C THR A 184 50.01 66.81 11.33
N SER A 185 50.01 65.55 11.77
CA SER A 185 50.43 65.24 13.14
C SER A 185 51.96 65.17 13.19
N ASN A 186 52.62 66.32 13.42
CA ASN A 186 54.02 66.32 13.82
C ASN A 186 54.16 65.53 15.12
N VAL A 187 54.89 64.41 15.06
CA VAL A 187 55.25 63.63 16.25
C VAL A 187 56.58 64.19 16.74
N ASP A 188 56.51 65.11 17.71
CA ASP A 188 57.72 65.61 18.38
C ASP A 188 58.15 64.59 19.45
N PHE A 189 59.33 64.01 19.26
CA PHE A 189 59.98 63.16 20.24
C PHE A 189 60.78 64.02 21.21
N VAL A 190 60.29 64.19 22.44
CA VAL A 190 61.06 64.85 23.52
C VAL A 190 61.86 63.77 24.27
N PRO A 191 63.20 63.80 24.28
CA PRO A 191 63.99 62.90 25.11
C PRO A 191 63.87 63.31 26.59
N GLN A 192 63.48 62.37 27.45
CA GLN A 192 63.60 62.58 28.91
C GLN A 192 65.08 62.53 29.29
N GLY A 193 65.56 63.64 29.87
CA GLY A 193 66.91 63.78 30.38
C GLY A 193 67.23 62.72 31.44
N THR A 194 68.43 62.17 31.31
CA THR A 194 69.06 61.16 32.16
C THR A 194 69.20 61.66 33.60
N GLY A 195 68.44 61.07 34.52
CA GLY A 195 68.80 61.04 35.94
C GLY A 195 69.81 59.93 36.17
N SER A 196 70.99 60.30 36.68
CA SER A 196 72.10 59.42 37.03
C SER A 196 71.69 58.27 37.95
N GLY A 197 72.12 57.05 37.62
CA GLY A 197 72.15 55.95 38.58
C GLY A 197 71.77 54.61 37.97
N ASP A 198 72.80 53.84 37.65
CA ASP A 198 72.84 52.38 37.63
C ASP A 198 72.18 51.61 36.48
N ALA A 199 72.99 50.70 35.94
CA ALA A 199 72.72 49.86 34.79
C ALA A 199 71.72 48.76 35.12
N GLU A 200 70.62 48.69 34.38
CA GLU A 200 69.87 47.47 34.15
C GLU A 200 69.05 47.67 32.85
N SER A 201 68.95 46.62 32.03
CA SER A 201 68.30 46.65 30.73
C SER A 201 66.80 46.98 30.84
N GLU A 202 66.40 48.19 30.45
CA GLU A 202 64.99 48.48 30.15
C GLU A 202 64.86 49.32 28.88
N GLY A 203 63.94 48.87 28.02
CA GLY A 203 63.66 49.48 26.72
C GLY A 203 63.17 50.92 26.84
N ILE A 204 63.60 51.75 25.89
CA ILE A 204 63.22 53.15 25.77
C ILE A 204 61.69 53.24 25.67
N ARG A 205 61.03 53.79 26.69
CA ARG A 205 59.57 54.04 26.67
C ARG A 205 59.31 55.42 26.08
N TYR A 206 58.53 55.45 24.99
CA TYR A 206 57.94 56.66 24.45
C TYR A 206 56.49 56.76 24.93
N THR A 207 56.04 57.95 25.33
CA THR A 207 54.61 58.22 25.59
C THR A 207 54.07 59.15 24.52
N VAL A 208 52.98 58.75 23.88
CA VAL A 208 52.27 59.55 22.88
C VAL A 208 51.28 60.45 23.62
N LYS A 209 51.42 61.77 23.48
CA LYS A 209 50.37 62.73 23.88
C LYS A 209 49.62 63.16 22.63
N LEU A 210 48.33 62.85 22.57
CA LEU A 210 47.40 63.48 21.64
C LEU A 210 46.97 64.83 22.25
N LEU A 211 47.11 65.91 21.49
CA LEU A 211 46.47 67.21 21.79
C LEU A 211 45.04 67.20 21.24
#